data_AF-A0A927Y5Z8-F1
#
_entry.id   AF-A0A927Y5Z8-F1
#
_cell.length_a   1.000
_cell.length_b   1.000
_cell.length_c   1.000
_cell.angle_alpha   90.00
_cell.angle_beta   90.00
_cell.angle_gamma   90.00
#
_symmetry.space_group_name_H-M   'P 1'
#
loop_
_entity.id
_entity.type
_entity.pdbx_description
1 polymer ?
#
loop_
_entity_poly.entity_id
_entity_poly.type
_entity_poly.pdbx_seq_one_letter_code
_entity_poly.pdbx_strand_id
1 'polypeptide(L)'
;MIGRSTSLLTSGFSYGNLVANFGRAFKKGWVLESTMHLLNISSLIICIGIILCAVGACFSLGNRKCRFTGNLLTAVGTLAAVVSMSGIWKAYFQIAATKKPSKVEPMFQDFYYVMLILLIVLFINAVVQLILVGRPVKGEKFEMETKFKLFLMFLPFILLAFVFSYLPLWGWRYAFFDYKSGDTLSMENFVGFKWFGQLVRNKSTTRDILNVMKNTLAMSGLGIATSWLPMAFAIFLSEIRNSKFRRFVQTFTTIPNFISWVLVFAIAFCIFSTDGFISSLMVNLGIWTEGKNFLMSGSHTWLKMLLWGLWKGLGWSAIIYIAGISGIDQQLYEAATVDGAGRFQKMWHVTVPGLMPTFYVLLLMAVAGILSNGMEQYMVFENSSNTAQIMVLDLYVYKMGIVKGAIPLSTVVGMLKSVVSVTLLWIANSISKLLRGETIV
;
A
#
# COMPACT_ATOMS: atom_id res chain seq x y z
N MET A 1 8.11 27.34 -17.66
CA MET A 1 7.59 27.38 -16.26
C MET A 1 6.06 27.20 -16.15
N ILE A 2 5.41 26.54 -17.12
CA ILE A 2 4.30 25.62 -16.78
C ILE A 2 5.01 24.34 -16.34
N GLY A 3 4.67 23.79 -15.17
CA GLY A 3 5.47 22.73 -14.55
C GLY A 3 5.74 21.61 -15.55
N ARG A 4 7.01 21.27 -15.78
CA ARG A 4 7.42 20.11 -16.59
C ARG A 4 6.71 18.81 -16.15
N SER A 5 6.17 18.81 -14.92
CA SER A 5 5.47 17.73 -14.24
C SER A 5 3.97 17.97 -13.99
N THR A 6 3.35 19.08 -14.40
CA THR A 6 1.91 19.30 -14.16
C THR A 6 1.07 18.49 -15.14
N SER A 7 0.35 17.49 -14.63
CA SER A 7 -0.52 16.64 -15.43
C SER A 7 -1.82 17.36 -15.84
N LEU A 8 -2.47 16.85 -16.89
CA LEU A 8 -3.81 17.30 -17.31
C LEU A 8 -4.83 17.23 -16.16
N LEU A 9 -4.79 16.15 -15.38
CA LEU A 9 -5.70 15.92 -14.25
C LEU A 9 -5.47 16.95 -13.14
N THR A 10 -4.21 17.18 -12.76
CA THR A 10 -3.86 18.22 -11.78
C THR A 10 -4.31 19.60 -12.24
N SER A 11 -4.13 19.88 -13.54
CA SER A 11 -4.52 21.15 -14.16
C SER A 11 -6.02 21.37 -14.18
N GLY A 12 -6.84 20.32 -14.25
CA GLY A 12 -8.30 20.40 -14.19
C GLY A 12 -8.87 20.48 -12.78
N PHE A 13 -8.38 19.64 -11.85
CA PHE A 13 -8.96 19.51 -10.50
C PHE A 13 -8.34 20.42 -9.44
N SER A 14 -7.17 21.04 -9.69
CA SER A 14 -6.50 21.89 -8.71
C SER A 14 -5.95 23.17 -9.33
N TYR A 15 -6.78 24.22 -9.33
CA TYR A 15 -6.36 25.55 -9.78
C TYR A 15 -5.19 26.10 -8.94
N GLY A 16 -5.19 25.86 -7.63
CA GLY A 16 -4.11 26.29 -6.74
C GLY A 16 -2.75 25.71 -7.13
N ASN A 17 -2.69 24.41 -7.45
CA ASN A 17 -1.45 23.78 -7.92
C ASN A 17 -1.05 24.26 -9.31
N LEU A 18 -2.01 24.52 -10.19
CA LEU A 18 -1.76 25.06 -11.53
C LEU A 18 -1.09 26.45 -11.48
N VAL A 19 -1.47 27.26 -10.49
CA VAL A 19 -1.06 28.67 -10.36
C VAL A 19 0.05 28.89 -9.32
N ALA A 20 0.45 27.87 -8.55
CA ALA A 20 1.37 27.99 -7.41
C ALA A 20 2.65 28.80 -7.69
N ASN A 21 3.19 28.72 -8.92
CA ASN A 21 4.42 29.42 -9.33
C ASN A 21 4.19 30.71 -10.16
N PHE A 22 2.94 31.12 -10.37
CA PHE A 22 2.56 32.25 -11.23
C PHE A 22 2.33 33.58 -10.51
N GLY A 23 2.42 33.63 -9.17
CA GLY A 23 2.12 34.83 -8.40
C GLY A 23 2.91 36.08 -8.83
N ARG A 24 4.19 35.94 -9.20
CA ARG A 24 5.00 37.05 -9.73
C ARG A 24 4.60 37.43 -11.17
N ALA A 25 4.25 36.45 -12.00
CA ALA A 25 3.84 36.66 -13.38
C ALA A 25 2.51 37.41 -13.48
N PHE A 26 1.57 37.11 -12.59
CA PHE A 26 0.29 37.82 -12.47
C PHE A 26 0.47 39.27 -12.01
N LYS A 27 1.21 39.49 -10.90
CA LYS A 27 1.46 40.85 -10.38
C LYS A 27 2.15 41.77 -11.39
N LYS A 28 2.93 41.21 -12.31
CA LYS A 28 3.64 41.96 -13.36
C LYS A 28 2.91 42.00 -14.70
N GLY A 29 1.71 41.40 -14.80
CA GLY A 29 0.91 41.37 -16.03
C GLY A 29 1.56 40.60 -17.18
N TRP A 30 2.45 39.65 -16.87
CA TRP A 30 3.13 38.83 -17.89
C TRP A 30 2.24 37.67 -18.37
N VAL A 31 1.34 37.22 -17.52
CA VAL A 31 0.32 36.20 -17.80
C VAL A 31 -0.99 36.70 -17.20
N LEU A 32 -2.07 36.54 -17.95
CA LEU A 32 -3.41 36.91 -17.48
C LEU A 32 -4.01 35.77 -16.65
N GLU A 33 -4.71 36.11 -15.58
CA GLU A 33 -5.38 35.13 -14.74
C GLU A 33 -6.51 34.41 -15.50
N SER A 34 -7.20 35.12 -16.39
CA SER A 34 -8.22 34.57 -17.29
C SER A 34 -7.68 33.44 -18.19
N THR A 35 -6.42 33.52 -18.60
CA THR A 35 -5.75 32.48 -19.39
C THR A 35 -5.58 31.19 -18.58
N MET A 36 -5.28 31.31 -17.28
CA MET A 36 -5.13 30.15 -16.40
C MET A 36 -6.48 29.53 -16.02
N HIS A 37 -7.53 30.35 -15.87
CA HIS A 37 -8.89 29.84 -15.73
C HIS A 37 -9.37 29.11 -17.00
N LEU A 38 -9.10 29.65 -18.18
CA LEU A 38 -9.40 28.97 -19.45
C LEU A 38 -8.70 27.61 -19.53
N LEU A 39 -7.42 27.54 -19.15
CA LEU A 39 -6.66 26.30 -19.11
C LEU A 39 -7.23 25.29 -18.11
N ASN A 40 -7.62 25.73 -16.92
CA ASN A 40 -8.21 24.87 -15.89
C ASN A 40 -9.57 24.30 -16.32
N ILE A 41 -10.49 25.16 -16.80
CA ILE A 41 -11.82 24.74 -17.27
C ILE A 41 -11.69 23.79 -18.47
N SER A 42 -10.82 24.11 -19.43
CA SER A 42 -10.59 23.25 -20.59
C SER A 42 -10.06 21.88 -20.17
N SER A 43 -9.11 21.84 -19.22
CA SER A 43 -8.56 20.59 -18.68
C SER A 43 -9.62 19.78 -17.92
N LEU A 44 -10.51 20.44 -17.17
CA LEU A 44 -11.59 19.81 -16.44
C LEU A 44 -12.62 19.17 -17.39
N ILE A 45 -13.04 19.89 -18.44
CA ILE A 45 -13.99 19.36 -19.43
C ILE A 45 -13.39 18.15 -20.16
N ILE A 46 -12.10 18.17 -20.49
CA ILE A 46 -11.42 17.02 -21.09
C ILE A 46 -11.43 15.82 -20.12
N CYS A 47 -11.16 16.04 -18.83
CA CYS A 47 -11.26 14.96 -17.82
C CYS A 47 -12.67 14.38 -17.74
N ILE A 48 -13.71 15.23 -17.73
CA ILE A 48 -15.12 14.79 -17.75
C ILE A 48 -15.42 14.00 -19.03
N GLY A 49 -14.92 14.45 -20.18
CA GLY A 49 -15.06 13.76 -21.45
C GLY A 49 -14.46 12.36 -21.42
N ILE A 50 -13.26 12.20 -20.84
CA ILE A 50 -12.62 10.89 -20.65
C ILE A 50 -13.46 9.99 -19.73
N ILE A 51 -14.01 10.53 -18.64
CA ILE A 51 -14.89 9.78 -17.72
C ILE A 51 -16.14 9.30 -18.47
N LEU A 52 -16.78 10.16 -19.27
CA LEU A 52 -17.94 9.78 -20.08
C LEU A 52 -17.61 8.69 -21.10
N CYS A 53 -16.41 8.71 -21.69
CA CYS A 53 -15.95 7.62 -22.56
C CYS A 53 -15.78 6.31 -21.80
N ALA A 54 -15.20 6.35 -20.59
CA ALA A 54 -15.05 5.16 -19.75
C ALA A 54 -16.41 4.57 -19.35
N VAL A 55 -17.36 5.42 -18.94
CA VAL A 55 -18.74 5.00 -18.67
C VAL A 55 -19.39 4.42 -19.93
N GLY A 56 -19.23 5.10 -21.09
CA GLY A 56 -19.74 4.63 -22.35
C GLY A 56 -19.21 3.26 -22.76
N ALA A 57 -17.92 3.01 -22.54
CA ALA A 57 -17.28 1.72 -22.75
C ALA A 57 -17.89 0.62 -21.85
N CYS A 58 -18.17 0.91 -20.57
CA CYS A 58 -18.85 -0.02 -19.68
C CYS A 58 -20.26 -0.38 -20.17
N PHE A 59 -21.01 0.61 -20.69
CA PHE A 59 -22.34 0.40 -21.25
C PHE A 59 -22.36 -0.39 -22.56
N SER A 60 -21.25 -0.43 -23.31
CA SER A 60 -21.14 -1.18 -24.57
C SER A 60 -21.34 -2.70 -24.40
N LEU A 61 -21.13 -3.22 -23.19
CA LEU A 61 -21.27 -4.65 -22.85
C LEU A 61 -22.72 -5.10 -22.63
N GLY A 62 -23.68 -4.16 -22.59
CA GLY A 62 -25.09 -4.45 -22.35
C GLY A 62 -25.90 -4.72 -23.63
N ASN A 63 -27.22 -4.74 -23.46
CA ASN A 63 -28.20 -4.83 -24.53
C ASN A 63 -28.21 -3.58 -25.43
N ARG A 64 -29.11 -3.55 -26.43
CA ARG A 64 -29.15 -2.49 -27.44
C ARG A 64 -29.32 -1.10 -26.81
N LYS A 65 -30.20 -0.97 -25.81
CA LYS A 65 -30.38 0.28 -25.07
C LYS A 65 -29.11 0.71 -24.34
N CYS A 66 -28.42 -0.21 -23.66
CA CYS A 66 -27.12 0.08 -23.03
C CYS A 66 -26.11 0.60 -24.07
N ARG A 67 -25.96 -0.10 -25.20
CA ARG A 67 -25.03 0.28 -26.28
C ARG A 67 -25.33 1.65 -26.86
N PHE A 68 -26.61 1.95 -27.14
CA PHE A 68 -27.02 3.25 -27.66
C PHE A 68 -26.67 4.37 -26.66
N THR A 69 -27.04 4.22 -25.39
CA THR A 69 -26.71 5.20 -24.35
C THR A 69 -25.20 5.34 -24.17
N GLY A 70 -24.45 4.24 -24.17
CA GLY A 70 -22.99 4.26 -24.04
C GLY A 70 -22.30 4.98 -25.19
N ASN A 71 -22.72 4.73 -26.43
CA ASN A 71 -22.19 5.42 -27.60
C ASN A 71 -22.57 6.91 -27.60
N LEU A 72 -23.77 7.26 -27.12
CA LEU A 72 -24.19 8.66 -26.97
C LEU A 72 -23.32 9.41 -25.95
N LEU A 73 -23.10 8.81 -24.78
CA LEU A 73 -22.22 9.39 -23.76
C LEU A 73 -20.78 9.55 -24.29
N THR A 74 -20.28 8.55 -25.02
CA THR A 74 -18.95 8.59 -25.65
C THR A 74 -18.87 9.70 -26.69
N ALA A 75 -19.86 9.85 -27.56
CA ALA A 75 -19.89 10.89 -28.59
C ALA A 75 -19.96 12.30 -27.97
N VAL A 76 -20.82 12.50 -26.97
CA VAL A 76 -20.92 13.79 -26.26
C VAL A 76 -19.62 14.11 -25.52
N GLY A 77 -19.05 13.12 -24.80
CA GLY A 77 -17.82 13.29 -24.05
C GLY A 77 -16.60 13.60 -24.93
N THR A 78 -16.43 12.87 -26.03
CA THR A 78 -15.35 13.11 -26.99
C THR A 78 -15.50 14.44 -27.71
N LEU A 79 -16.71 14.81 -28.14
CA LEU A 79 -16.96 16.12 -28.77
C LEU A 79 -16.62 17.27 -27.83
N ALA A 80 -17.09 17.20 -26.57
CA ALA A 80 -16.77 18.19 -25.56
C ALA A 80 -15.25 18.29 -25.32
N ALA A 81 -14.56 17.14 -25.22
CA ALA A 81 -13.11 17.11 -25.06
C ALA A 81 -12.38 17.74 -26.26
N VAL A 82 -12.74 17.39 -27.50
CA VAL A 82 -12.16 17.97 -28.74
C VAL A 82 -12.33 19.49 -28.76
N VAL A 83 -13.55 19.98 -28.47
CA VAL A 83 -13.82 21.42 -28.42
C VAL A 83 -12.96 22.10 -27.34
N SER A 84 -12.85 21.49 -26.16
CA SER A 84 -12.03 22.01 -25.06
C SER A 84 -10.52 21.99 -25.35
N MET A 85 -10.02 21.11 -26.22
CA MET A 85 -8.62 21.17 -26.64
C MET A 85 -8.26 22.48 -27.35
N SER A 86 -9.22 23.13 -28.01
CA SER A 86 -9.01 24.48 -28.58
C SER A 86 -8.78 25.55 -27.49
N GLY A 87 -9.36 25.37 -26.30
CA GLY A 87 -9.13 26.24 -25.15
C GLY A 87 -7.73 26.12 -24.58
N ILE A 88 -7.16 24.90 -24.53
CA ILE A 88 -5.74 24.68 -24.19
C ILE A 88 -4.83 25.37 -25.20
N TRP A 89 -5.13 25.24 -26.50
CA TRP A 89 -4.35 25.88 -27.55
C TRP A 89 -4.40 27.41 -27.43
N LYS A 90 -5.59 28.00 -27.26
CA LYS A 90 -5.74 29.45 -27.04
C LYS A 90 -4.97 29.91 -25.79
N ALA A 91 -5.04 29.16 -24.70
CA ALA A 91 -4.30 29.47 -23.49
C ALA A 91 -2.78 29.46 -23.72
N TYR A 92 -2.27 28.47 -24.47
CA TYR A 92 -0.86 28.42 -24.86
C TYR A 92 -0.43 29.66 -25.64
N PHE A 93 -1.18 30.06 -26.68
CA PHE A 93 -0.82 31.24 -27.48
C PHE A 93 -0.86 32.53 -26.67
N GLN A 94 -1.81 32.68 -25.75
CA GLN A 94 -1.85 33.83 -24.85
C GLN A 94 -0.64 33.89 -23.91
N ILE A 95 -0.15 32.74 -23.43
CA ILE A 95 1.07 32.66 -22.62
C ILE A 95 2.31 32.92 -23.48
N ALA A 96 2.34 32.41 -24.72
CA ALA A 96 3.44 32.61 -25.66
C ALA A 96 3.60 34.07 -26.09
N ALA A 97 2.51 34.84 -26.12
CA ALA A 97 2.51 36.28 -26.39
C ALA A 97 3.02 37.15 -25.21
N THR A 98 3.63 36.54 -24.19
CA THR A 98 4.12 37.26 -23.01
C THR A 98 5.23 38.27 -23.34
N LYS A 99 5.24 39.41 -22.63
CA LYS A 99 6.25 40.47 -22.79
C LYS A 99 7.65 40.06 -22.30
N LYS A 100 7.81 38.91 -21.63
CA LYS A 100 9.09 38.46 -21.04
C LYS A 100 9.32 36.93 -21.15
N PRO A 101 9.68 36.43 -22.35
CA PRO A 101 9.81 34.98 -22.62
C PRO A 101 10.88 34.27 -21.77
N SER A 102 11.94 34.97 -21.34
CA SER A 102 12.99 34.41 -20.47
C SER A 102 12.56 34.11 -19.02
N LYS A 103 11.35 34.53 -18.63
CA LYS A 103 10.79 34.28 -17.28
C LYS A 103 9.54 33.41 -17.32
N VAL A 104 8.87 33.32 -18.46
CA VAL A 104 7.72 32.47 -18.70
C VAL A 104 7.98 31.73 -20.01
N GLU A 105 8.75 30.63 -19.92
CA GLU A 105 8.96 29.76 -21.08
C GLU A 105 7.68 28.97 -21.37
N PRO A 106 7.01 29.25 -22.51
CA PRO A 106 5.83 28.51 -22.91
C PRO A 106 6.29 27.16 -23.49
N MET A 107 5.82 26.07 -22.91
CA MET A 107 6.07 24.73 -23.43
C MET A 107 4.77 24.16 -23.99
N PHE A 108 4.77 23.77 -25.25
CA PHE A 108 3.71 22.96 -25.83
C PHE A 108 4.16 21.50 -25.83
N GLN A 109 3.27 20.60 -25.47
CA GLN A 109 3.58 19.16 -25.41
C GLN A 109 3.13 18.50 -26.71
N ASP A 110 4.03 17.77 -27.38
CA ASP A 110 3.72 17.05 -28.64
C ASP A 110 2.56 16.06 -28.48
N PHE A 111 2.39 15.52 -27.27
CA PHE A 111 1.30 14.63 -26.90
C PHE A 111 -0.10 15.24 -27.12
N TYR A 112 -0.21 16.57 -27.18
CA TYR A 112 -1.46 17.26 -27.50
C TYR A 112 -2.06 16.78 -28.83
N TYR A 113 -1.25 16.71 -29.89
CA TYR A 113 -1.74 16.32 -31.22
C TYR A 113 -2.19 14.85 -31.25
N VAL A 114 -1.44 13.98 -30.57
CA VAL A 114 -1.80 12.56 -30.42
C VAL A 114 -3.16 12.42 -29.73
N MET A 115 -3.37 13.15 -28.63
CA MET A 115 -4.64 13.13 -27.90
C MET A 115 -5.81 13.69 -28.73
N LEU A 116 -5.57 14.77 -29.50
CA LEU A 116 -6.59 15.34 -30.39
C LEU A 116 -7.04 14.35 -31.46
N ILE A 117 -6.09 13.72 -32.15
CA ILE A 117 -6.37 12.71 -33.17
C ILE A 117 -7.16 11.56 -32.56
N LEU A 118 -6.73 11.05 -31.40
CA LEU A 118 -7.38 9.94 -30.72
C LEU A 118 -8.83 10.28 -30.32
N LEU A 119 -9.09 11.48 -29.79
CA LEU A 119 -10.44 11.92 -29.46
C LEU A 119 -11.34 12.08 -30.69
N ILE A 120 -10.80 12.59 -31.82
CA ILE A 120 -11.54 12.69 -33.08
C ILE A 120 -11.90 11.30 -33.60
N VAL A 121 -10.95 10.35 -33.59
CA VAL A 121 -11.19 8.96 -34.01
C VAL A 121 -12.25 8.30 -33.13
N LEU A 122 -12.18 8.48 -31.81
CA LEU A 122 -13.19 7.97 -30.89
C LEU A 122 -14.57 8.60 -31.13
N PHE A 123 -14.63 9.90 -31.41
CA PHE A 123 -15.88 10.59 -31.75
C PHE A 123 -16.51 10.02 -33.01
N ILE A 124 -15.73 9.91 -34.10
CA ILE A 124 -16.21 9.35 -35.37
C ILE A 124 -16.71 7.92 -35.15
N ASN A 125 -15.96 7.08 -34.44
CA ASN A 125 -16.37 5.71 -34.15
C ASN A 125 -17.67 5.67 -33.32
N ALA A 126 -17.79 6.50 -32.27
CA ALA A 126 -19.00 6.59 -31.46
C ALA A 126 -20.23 7.01 -32.29
N VAL A 127 -20.08 7.97 -33.21
CA VAL A 127 -21.15 8.41 -34.12
C VAL A 127 -21.53 7.31 -35.11
N VAL A 128 -20.57 6.63 -35.71
CA VAL A 128 -20.83 5.49 -36.60
C VAL A 128 -21.59 4.38 -35.86
N GLN A 129 -21.17 4.04 -34.63
CA GLN A 129 -21.84 3.04 -33.82
C GLN A 129 -23.25 3.47 -33.38
N LEU A 130 -23.50 4.76 -33.15
CA LEU A 130 -24.86 5.27 -32.90
C LEU A 130 -25.78 5.05 -34.11
N ILE A 131 -25.27 5.27 -35.32
CA ILE A 131 -26.03 5.06 -36.56
C ILE A 131 -26.30 3.56 -36.76
N LEU A 132 -25.29 2.70 -36.58
CA LEU A 132 -25.39 1.25 -36.77
C LEU A 132 -26.31 0.58 -35.75
N VAL A 133 -26.22 0.95 -34.47
CA VAL A 133 -27.07 0.37 -33.40
C VAL A 133 -28.52 0.79 -33.58
N GLY A 134 -28.79 2.01 -34.06
CA GLY A 134 -30.14 2.57 -34.20
C GLY A 134 -30.82 2.86 -32.86
N ARG A 135 -31.96 3.57 -32.90
CA ARG A 135 -32.67 3.97 -31.66
C ARG A 135 -33.30 2.74 -30.95
N PRO A 136 -33.23 2.67 -29.61
CA PRO A 136 -33.84 1.59 -28.85
C PRO A 136 -35.38 1.67 -28.87
N VAL A 137 -36.04 0.55 -28.62
CA VAL A 137 -37.51 0.48 -28.55
C VAL A 137 -37.99 1.17 -27.28
N LYS A 138 -39.08 1.95 -27.37
CA LYS A 138 -39.68 2.62 -26.19
C LYS A 138 -40.08 1.56 -25.15
N GLY A 139 -39.54 1.67 -23.93
CA GLY A 139 -39.84 0.76 -22.81
C GLY A 139 -38.82 -0.34 -22.56
N GLU A 140 -37.81 -0.51 -23.43
CA GLU A 140 -36.74 -1.50 -23.23
C GLU A 140 -35.98 -1.22 -21.90
N LYS A 141 -35.74 -2.23 -21.07
CA LYS A 141 -34.97 -2.09 -19.82
C LYS A 141 -33.47 -2.11 -20.11
N PHE A 142 -32.65 -1.59 -19.19
CA PHE A 142 -31.20 -1.77 -19.26
C PHE A 142 -30.86 -3.18 -18.78
N GLU A 143 -30.35 -4.00 -19.69
CA GLU A 143 -29.97 -5.38 -19.40
C GLU A 143 -28.53 -5.62 -19.83
N MET A 144 -27.84 -6.49 -19.10
CA MET A 144 -26.46 -6.88 -19.32
C MET A 144 -26.28 -8.30 -18.82
N GLU A 145 -25.52 -9.12 -19.54
CA GLU A 145 -25.23 -10.48 -19.09
C GLU A 145 -24.54 -10.47 -17.73
N THR A 146 -24.90 -11.44 -16.87
CA THR A 146 -24.43 -11.49 -15.47
C THR A 146 -22.91 -11.44 -15.36
N LYS A 147 -22.17 -12.12 -16.26
CA LYS A 147 -20.70 -12.10 -16.28
C LYS A 147 -20.12 -10.69 -16.44
N PHE A 148 -20.69 -9.85 -17.31
CA PHE A 148 -20.21 -8.49 -17.53
C PHE A 148 -20.61 -7.57 -16.38
N LYS A 149 -21.80 -7.76 -15.80
CA LYS A 149 -22.23 -7.02 -14.61
C LYS A 149 -21.28 -7.28 -13.43
N LEU A 150 -20.97 -8.55 -13.16
CA LEU A 150 -20.02 -8.92 -12.10
C LEU A 150 -18.61 -8.39 -12.39
N PHE A 151 -18.16 -8.46 -13.64
CA PHE A 151 -16.87 -7.90 -14.05
C PHE A 151 -16.80 -6.38 -13.82
N LEU A 152 -17.82 -5.62 -14.21
CA LEU A 152 -17.85 -4.16 -14.01
C LEU A 152 -17.93 -3.76 -12.53
N MET A 153 -18.60 -4.56 -11.69
CA MET A 153 -18.60 -4.37 -10.24
C MET A 153 -17.20 -4.62 -9.65
N PHE A 154 -16.43 -5.54 -10.22
CA PHE A 154 -15.07 -5.85 -9.78
C PHE A 154 -13.98 -4.95 -10.39
N LEU A 155 -14.24 -4.36 -11.57
CA LEU A 155 -13.31 -3.50 -12.30
C LEU A 155 -12.63 -2.39 -11.48
N PRO A 156 -13.32 -1.61 -10.61
CA PRO A 156 -12.65 -0.58 -9.82
C PRO A 156 -11.58 -1.18 -8.88
N PHE A 157 -11.80 -2.38 -8.34
CA PHE A 157 -10.80 -3.05 -7.51
C PHE A 157 -9.58 -3.50 -8.33
N ILE A 158 -9.80 -4.02 -9.54
CA ILE A 158 -8.71 -4.36 -10.48
C ILE A 158 -7.89 -3.10 -10.80
N LEU A 159 -8.55 -1.99 -11.11
CA LEU A 159 -7.87 -0.74 -11.45
C LEU A 159 -7.06 -0.20 -10.27
N LEU A 160 -7.61 -0.22 -9.06
CA LEU A 160 -6.87 0.17 -7.86
C LEU A 160 -5.66 -0.75 -7.63
N ALA A 161 -5.82 -2.06 -7.75
CA ALA A 161 -4.71 -3.01 -7.64
C ALA A 161 -3.64 -2.75 -8.71
N PHE A 162 -4.05 -2.46 -9.95
CA PHE A 162 -3.11 -2.14 -11.02
C PHE A 162 -2.34 -0.84 -10.73
N VAL A 163 -3.04 0.23 -10.34
CA VAL A 163 -2.44 1.55 -10.08
C VAL A 163 -1.55 1.56 -8.84
N PHE A 164 -1.94 0.87 -7.76
CA PHE A 164 -1.21 0.93 -6.49
C PHE A 164 -0.24 -0.24 -6.26
N SER A 165 -0.38 -1.35 -6.99
CA SER A 165 0.51 -2.52 -6.84
C SER A 165 1.35 -2.81 -8.08
N TYR A 166 0.80 -2.72 -9.29
CA TYR A 166 1.54 -3.03 -10.53
C TYR A 166 2.27 -1.83 -11.13
N LEU A 167 1.65 -0.65 -11.17
CA LEU A 167 2.27 0.56 -11.70
C LEU A 167 3.57 0.93 -10.95
N PRO A 168 3.70 0.79 -9.61
CA PRO A 168 4.97 1.02 -8.92
C PRO A 168 6.09 0.08 -9.35
N LEU A 169 5.79 -1.12 -9.88
CA LEU A 169 6.82 -2.01 -10.44
C LEU A 169 7.50 -1.39 -11.65
N TRP A 170 6.84 -0.48 -12.38
CA TRP A 170 7.50 0.28 -13.43
C TRP A 170 8.66 1.13 -12.89
N GLY A 171 8.61 1.51 -11.62
CA GLY A 171 9.71 2.17 -10.90
C GLY A 171 10.96 1.31 -10.75
N TRP A 172 10.91 -0.01 -10.98
CA TRP A 172 12.12 -0.85 -10.99
C TRP A 172 13.14 -0.42 -12.05
N ARG A 173 12.70 0.32 -13.06
CA ARG A 173 13.60 0.96 -14.02
C ARG A 173 14.67 1.83 -13.34
N TYR A 174 14.38 2.46 -12.20
CA TYR A 174 15.35 3.30 -11.47
C TYR A 174 16.63 2.53 -11.09
N ALA A 175 16.58 1.21 -10.96
CA ALA A 175 17.76 0.38 -10.70
C ALA A 175 18.82 0.41 -11.83
N PHE A 176 18.43 0.82 -13.05
CA PHE A 176 19.30 0.83 -14.23
C PHE A 176 19.82 2.23 -14.60
N PHE A 177 19.40 3.28 -13.88
CA PHE A 177 19.79 4.66 -14.14
C PHE A 177 20.51 5.26 -12.92
N ASP A 178 21.38 6.25 -13.14
CA ASP A 178 22.00 7.06 -12.07
C ASP A 178 21.04 8.19 -11.66
N TYR A 179 19.85 7.79 -11.21
CA TYR A 179 18.76 8.71 -10.93
C TYR A 179 18.93 9.38 -9.57
N LYS A 180 18.75 10.70 -9.54
CA LYS A 180 18.62 11.50 -8.31
C LYS A 180 17.21 12.10 -8.24
N SER A 181 16.73 12.37 -7.02
CA SER A 181 15.40 12.96 -6.83
C SER A 181 15.28 14.27 -7.60
N GLY A 182 14.27 14.36 -8.47
CA GLY A 182 14.01 15.53 -9.32
C GLY A 182 14.71 15.50 -10.69
N ASP A 183 15.54 14.49 -10.97
CA ASP A 183 16.15 14.29 -12.28
C ASP A 183 15.16 13.66 -13.29
N THR A 184 15.52 13.60 -14.57
CA THR A 184 14.75 12.90 -15.61
C THR A 184 15.40 11.58 -15.96
N LEU A 185 14.61 10.56 -16.27
CA LEU A 185 15.14 9.30 -16.81
C LEU A 185 15.41 9.48 -18.31
N SER A 186 16.67 9.56 -18.69
CA SER A 186 17.12 9.73 -20.08
C SER A 186 18.20 8.70 -20.41
N MET A 187 18.50 8.50 -21.69
CA MET A 187 19.60 7.61 -22.06
C MET A 187 20.96 8.10 -21.55
N GLU A 188 21.10 9.39 -21.24
CA GLU A 188 22.34 9.98 -20.73
C GLU A 188 22.68 9.49 -19.31
N ASN A 189 21.67 9.19 -18.48
CA ASN A 189 21.89 8.65 -17.13
C ASN A 189 21.68 7.14 -17.04
N PHE A 190 21.59 6.42 -18.15
CA PHE A 190 21.52 4.95 -18.17
C PHE A 190 22.88 4.35 -17.83
N VAL A 191 22.93 3.52 -16.78
CA VAL A 191 24.16 2.90 -16.27
C VAL A 191 24.10 1.36 -16.26
N GLY A 192 23.05 0.78 -16.84
CA GLY A 192 22.86 -0.67 -16.92
C GLY A 192 22.92 -1.34 -15.54
N PHE A 193 23.80 -2.32 -15.37
CA PHE A 193 23.91 -3.11 -14.13
C PHE A 193 24.88 -2.54 -13.08
N LYS A 194 25.30 -1.26 -13.19
CA LYS A 194 26.24 -0.61 -12.26
C LYS A 194 25.85 -0.83 -10.79
N TRP A 195 24.60 -0.56 -10.44
CA TRP A 195 24.10 -0.65 -9.06
C TRP A 195 24.00 -2.08 -8.54
N PHE A 196 23.70 -3.05 -9.41
CA PHE A 196 23.76 -4.48 -9.09
C PHE A 196 25.20 -4.92 -8.81
N GLY A 197 26.15 -4.47 -9.63
CA GLY A 197 27.58 -4.70 -9.39
C GLY A 197 28.07 -4.06 -8.09
N GLN A 198 27.59 -2.86 -7.76
CA GLN A 198 27.93 -2.16 -6.52
C GLN A 198 27.45 -2.91 -5.27
N LEU A 199 26.28 -3.55 -5.35
CA LEU A 199 25.74 -4.39 -4.27
C LEU A 199 26.67 -5.54 -3.87
N VAL A 200 27.31 -6.15 -4.88
CA VAL A 200 28.13 -7.36 -4.72
C VAL A 200 29.61 -7.02 -4.52
N ARG A 201 30.13 -5.98 -5.19
CA ARG A 201 31.55 -5.60 -5.14
C ARG A 201 31.91 -4.82 -3.87
N ASN A 202 30.97 -4.02 -3.33
CA ASN A 202 31.23 -3.25 -2.13
C ASN A 202 31.05 -4.10 -0.87
N LYS A 203 32.16 -4.56 -0.30
CA LYS A 203 32.18 -5.38 0.92
C LYS A 203 31.41 -4.77 2.10
N SER A 204 31.38 -3.44 2.22
CA SER A 204 30.62 -2.76 3.29
C SER A 204 29.12 -2.93 3.05
N THR A 205 28.65 -2.63 1.84
CA THR A 205 27.23 -2.76 1.48
C THR A 205 26.74 -4.21 1.59
N THR A 206 27.55 -5.17 1.13
CA THR A 206 27.22 -6.59 1.28
C THR A 206 27.11 -6.99 2.75
N ARG A 207 28.03 -6.53 3.61
CA ARG A 207 27.99 -6.79 5.05
C ARG A 207 26.76 -6.18 5.71
N ASP A 208 26.41 -4.94 5.36
CA ASP A 208 25.22 -4.27 5.87
C ASP A 208 23.95 -5.05 5.49
N ILE A 209 23.83 -5.46 4.23
CA ILE A 209 22.68 -6.25 3.77
C ILE A 209 22.60 -7.59 4.49
N LEU A 210 23.72 -8.30 4.66
CA LEU A 210 23.74 -9.58 5.40
C LEU A 210 23.32 -9.41 6.86
N ASN A 211 23.80 -8.35 7.53
CA ASN A 211 23.41 -8.04 8.91
C ASN A 211 21.92 -7.73 9.03
N VAL A 212 21.41 -6.91 8.11
CA VAL A 212 20.01 -6.51 8.07
C VAL A 212 19.11 -7.69 7.72
N MET A 213 19.52 -8.54 6.78
CA MET A 213 18.84 -9.81 6.46
C MET A 213 18.80 -10.73 7.67
N LYS A 214 19.91 -10.88 8.39
CA LYS A 214 19.99 -11.66 9.63
C LYS A 214 19.01 -11.14 10.67
N ASN A 215 18.98 -9.83 10.92
CA ASN A 215 18.05 -9.21 11.87
C ASN A 215 16.59 -9.45 11.44
N THR A 216 16.28 -9.25 10.15
CA THR A 216 14.94 -9.44 9.58
C THR A 216 14.47 -10.88 9.78
N LEU A 217 15.29 -11.86 9.37
CA LEU A 217 14.97 -13.28 9.50
C LEU A 217 14.91 -13.72 10.96
N ALA A 218 15.77 -13.20 11.83
CA ALA A 218 15.74 -13.53 13.26
C ALA A 218 14.45 -13.01 13.92
N MET A 219 14.07 -11.75 13.69
CA MET A 219 12.86 -11.17 14.26
C MET A 219 11.60 -11.83 13.71
N SER A 220 11.52 -12.02 12.39
CA SER A 220 10.39 -12.70 11.77
C SER A 220 10.33 -14.18 12.16
N GLY A 221 11.48 -14.84 12.30
CA GLY A 221 11.59 -16.22 12.79
C GLY A 221 11.09 -16.36 14.22
N LEU A 222 11.42 -15.42 15.12
CA LEU A 222 10.86 -15.36 16.47
C LEU A 222 9.34 -15.13 16.44
N GLY A 223 8.85 -14.28 15.54
CA GLY A 223 7.41 -14.07 15.32
C GLY A 223 6.70 -15.35 14.88
N ILE A 224 7.28 -16.09 13.94
CA ILE A 224 6.76 -17.39 13.48
C ILE A 224 6.81 -18.42 14.61
N ALA A 225 7.91 -18.50 15.36
CA ALA A 225 8.06 -19.41 16.50
C ALA A 225 7.03 -19.14 17.62
N THR A 226 6.53 -17.91 17.72
CA THR A 226 5.51 -17.49 18.70
C THR A 226 4.11 -17.33 18.10
N SER A 227 3.91 -17.70 16.83
CA SER A 227 2.62 -17.59 16.11
C SER A 227 1.48 -18.41 16.72
N TRP A 228 1.78 -19.40 17.56
CA TRP A 228 0.79 -20.20 18.28
C TRP A 228 0.23 -19.48 19.52
N LEU A 229 0.89 -18.41 20.01
CA LEU A 229 0.45 -17.69 21.21
C LEU A 229 -0.96 -17.08 21.10
N PRO A 230 -1.36 -16.42 19.98
CA PRO A 230 -2.72 -15.90 19.85
C PRO A 230 -3.79 -17.01 19.86
N MET A 231 -3.48 -18.18 19.28
CA MET A 231 -4.36 -19.35 19.34
C MET A 231 -4.49 -19.86 20.78
N ALA A 232 -3.37 -20.05 21.48
CA ALA A 232 -3.39 -20.47 22.88
C ALA A 232 -4.18 -19.46 23.74
N PHE A 233 -3.94 -18.16 23.56
CA PHE A 233 -4.69 -17.11 24.25
C PHE A 233 -6.19 -17.18 23.95
N ALA A 234 -6.60 -17.39 22.70
CA ALA A 234 -8.01 -17.55 22.33
C ALA A 234 -8.68 -18.74 23.03
N ILE A 235 -8.01 -19.89 23.09
CA ILE A 235 -8.53 -21.10 23.75
C ILE A 235 -8.67 -20.86 25.26
N PHE A 236 -7.67 -20.27 25.91
CA PHE A 236 -7.79 -19.93 27.34
C PHE A 236 -8.88 -18.89 27.60
N LEU A 237 -9.04 -17.91 26.71
CA LEU A 237 -10.07 -16.90 26.82
C LEU A 237 -11.48 -17.50 26.65
N SER A 238 -11.67 -18.50 25.77
CA SER A 238 -12.96 -19.17 25.59
C SER A 238 -13.41 -19.97 26.82
N GLU A 239 -12.47 -20.50 27.59
CA GLU A 239 -12.73 -21.28 28.82
C GLU A 239 -13.24 -20.43 30.01
N ILE A 240 -13.14 -19.10 29.92
CA ILE A 240 -13.64 -18.18 30.94
C ILE A 240 -15.17 -18.23 31.00
N ARG A 241 -15.70 -18.73 32.13
CA ARG A 241 -17.16 -18.86 32.38
C ARG A 241 -17.88 -17.51 32.45
N ASN A 242 -17.25 -16.49 33.05
CA ASN A 242 -17.87 -15.18 33.22
C ASN A 242 -17.76 -14.38 31.91
N SER A 243 -18.89 -14.25 31.21
CA SER A 243 -18.96 -13.55 29.92
C SER A 243 -18.58 -12.06 30.00
N LYS A 244 -18.85 -11.38 31.12
CA LYS A 244 -18.44 -9.98 31.34
C LYS A 244 -16.93 -9.87 31.46
N PHE A 245 -16.32 -10.75 32.26
CA PHE A 245 -14.86 -10.78 32.42
C PHE A 245 -14.16 -11.16 31.11
N ARG A 246 -14.68 -12.15 30.39
CA ARG A 246 -14.16 -12.54 29.08
C ARG A 246 -14.16 -11.38 28.08
N ARG A 247 -15.28 -10.65 27.98
CA ARG A 247 -15.39 -9.45 27.12
C ARG A 247 -14.41 -8.35 27.56
N PHE A 248 -14.27 -8.12 28.87
CA PHE A 248 -13.31 -7.15 29.40
C PHE A 248 -11.87 -7.50 28.97
N VAL A 249 -11.43 -8.74 29.22
CA VAL A 249 -10.08 -9.20 28.84
C VAL A 249 -9.87 -9.09 27.34
N GLN A 250 -10.83 -9.54 26.52
CA GLN A 250 -10.75 -9.43 25.05
C GLN A 250 -10.59 -7.99 24.58
N THR A 251 -11.40 -7.06 25.11
CA THR A 251 -11.33 -5.65 24.73
C THR A 251 -9.98 -5.04 25.11
N PHE A 252 -9.52 -5.26 26.35
CA PHE A 252 -8.26 -4.70 26.83
C PHE A 252 -7.04 -5.25 26.09
N THR A 253 -7.03 -6.53 25.71
CA THR A 253 -5.92 -7.10 24.93
C THR A 253 -5.97 -6.75 23.44
N THR A 254 -7.13 -6.34 22.93
CA THR A 254 -7.30 -5.95 21.52
C THR A 254 -6.98 -4.46 21.28
N ILE A 255 -7.32 -3.58 22.24
CA ILE A 255 -7.11 -2.12 22.14
C ILE A 255 -5.69 -1.72 21.68
N PRO A 256 -4.59 -2.31 22.21
CA PRO A 256 -3.23 -1.96 21.80
C PRO A 256 -3.00 -2.00 20.29
N ASN A 257 -3.68 -2.87 19.55
CA ASN A 257 -3.54 -2.99 18.11
C ASN A 257 -3.91 -1.69 17.37
N PHE A 258 -4.84 -0.91 17.91
CA PHE A 258 -5.30 0.35 17.31
C PHE A 258 -4.39 1.56 17.61
N ILE A 259 -3.43 1.42 18.53
CA ILE A 259 -2.50 2.50 18.92
C ILE A 259 -1.36 2.58 17.90
N SER A 260 -1.02 3.75 17.35
CA SER A 260 0.11 3.85 16.41
C SER A 260 1.45 3.48 17.08
N TRP A 261 2.42 2.96 16.31
CA TRP A 261 3.76 2.64 16.85
C TRP A 261 4.46 3.85 17.47
N VAL A 262 4.22 5.06 16.94
CA VAL A 262 4.73 6.32 17.52
C VAL A 262 4.19 6.53 18.94
N LEU A 263 2.89 6.31 19.15
CA LEU A 263 2.28 6.45 20.48
C LEU A 263 2.72 5.31 21.41
N VAL A 264 2.90 4.09 20.91
CA VAL A 264 3.50 2.99 21.68
C VAL A 264 4.91 3.38 22.16
N PHE A 265 5.74 3.96 21.30
CA PHE A 265 7.06 4.43 21.70
C PHE A 265 6.99 5.57 22.72
N ALA A 266 6.05 6.52 22.58
CA ALA A 266 5.87 7.59 23.56
C ALA A 266 5.53 7.04 24.96
N ILE A 267 4.64 6.04 25.03
CA ILE A 267 4.32 5.34 26.29
C ILE A 267 5.55 4.62 26.82
N ALA A 268 6.27 3.89 25.96
CA ALA A 268 7.49 3.20 26.35
C ALA A 268 8.54 4.18 26.88
N PHE A 269 8.70 5.34 26.25
CA PHE A 269 9.61 6.40 26.67
C PHE A 269 9.26 6.91 28.07
N CYS A 270 8.00 7.28 28.31
CA CYS A 270 7.55 7.76 29.63
C CYS A 270 7.74 6.73 30.76
N ILE A 271 7.73 5.43 30.45
CA ILE A 271 7.87 4.36 31.45
C ILE A 271 9.34 3.96 31.66
N PHE A 272 10.11 3.83 30.57
CA PHE A 272 11.39 3.13 30.53
C PHE A 272 12.61 4.03 30.26
N SER A 273 12.43 5.35 30.14
CA SER A 273 13.54 6.31 30.08
C SER A 273 14.28 6.43 31.42
N THR A 274 15.42 7.14 31.41
CA THR A 274 16.19 7.45 32.63
C THR A 274 15.34 8.12 33.70
N ASP A 275 14.53 9.10 33.30
CA ASP A 275 13.60 9.82 34.19
C ASP A 275 12.17 9.26 34.12
N GLY A 276 12.01 8.05 33.57
CA GLY A 276 10.71 7.42 33.38
C GLY A 276 10.09 6.94 34.69
N PHE A 277 8.84 6.51 34.63
CA PHE A 277 8.08 6.03 35.79
C PHE A 277 8.83 4.94 36.58
N ILE A 278 9.35 3.91 35.89
CA ILE A 278 10.03 2.79 36.56
C ILE A 278 11.32 3.26 37.21
N SER A 279 12.12 4.05 36.50
CA SER A 279 13.40 4.55 37.03
C SER A 279 13.18 5.46 38.23
N SER A 280 12.23 6.40 38.14
CA SER A 280 11.87 7.27 39.26
C SER A 280 11.38 6.47 40.48
N LEU A 281 10.53 5.47 40.26
CA LEU A 281 10.04 4.61 41.33
C LEU A 281 11.17 3.82 42.01
N MET A 282 12.08 3.23 41.24
CA MET A 282 13.18 2.41 41.78
C MET A 282 14.22 3.24 42.54
N VAL A 283 14.48 4.47 42.09
CA VAL A 283 15.35 5.42 42.81
C VAL A 283 14.68 5.89 44.10
N ASN A 284 13.39 6.24 44.06
CA ASN A 284 12.64 6.67 45.25
C ASN A 284 12.49 5.56 46.30
N LEU A 285 12.43 4.30 45.87
CA LEU A 285 12.43 3.14 46.77
C LEU A 285 13.84 2.77 47.31
N GLY A 286 14.89 3.51 46.91
CA GLY A 286 16.27 3.24 47.31
C GLY A 286 16.89 1.97 46.71
N ILE A 287 16.23 1.36 45.71
CA ILE A 287 16.70 0.14 45.05
C ILE A 287 17.83 0.46 44.06
N TRP A 288 17.72 1.58 43.35
CA TRP A 288 18.75 2.07 42.43
C TRP A 288 19.34 3.39 42.93
N THR A 289 20.65 3.55 42.73
CA THR A 289 21.36 4.81 43.01
C THR A 289 21.02 5.89 41.98
N GLU A 290 20.82 5.50 40.73
CA GLU A 290 20.52 6.40 39.61
C GLU A 290 19.50 5.76 38.65
N GLY A 291 18.77 6.60 37.92
CA GLY A 291 17.80 6.15 36.92
C GLY A 291 18.47 5.41 35.76
N LYS A 292 17.79 4.39 35.21
CA LYS A 292 18.35 3.55 34.13
C LYS A 292 17.48 3.62 32.88
N ASN A 293 18.11 3.83 31.73
CA ASN A 293 17.40 3.84 30.45
C ASN A 293 17.37 2.45 29.81
N PHE A 294 16.21 1.79 29.84
CA PHE A 294 16.04 0.45 29.29
C PHE A 294 15.91 0.44 27.75
N LEU A 295 15.56 1.59 27.16
CA LEU A 295 15.37 1.76 25.72
C LEU A 295 16.72 1.93 24.98
N MET A 296 17.70 2.55 25.63
CA MET A 296 19.02 2.83 25.03
C MET A 296 19.93 1.60 24.90
N SER A 297 19.63 0.49 25.57
CA SER A 297 20.47 -0.70 25.48
C SER A 297 20.19 -1.52 24.21
N GLY A 298 21.22 -1.74 23.39
CA GLY A 298 21.18 -2.67 22.24
C GLY A 298 21.20 -4.16 22.59
N SER A 299 21.23 -4.51 23.88
CA SER A 299 21.12 -5.90 24.32
C SER A 299 19.70 -6.42 24.13
N HIS A 300 19.58 -7.67 23.67
CA HIS A 300 18.31 -8.38 23.49
C HIS A 300 17.27 -7.65 22.62
N THR A 301 17.71 -6.80 21.68
CA THR A 301 16.83 -6.00 20.83
C THR A 301 15.76 -6.84 20.12
N TRP A 302 16.11 -8.01 19.60
CA TRP A 302 15.15 -8.90 18.94
C TRP A 302 14.01 -9.35 19.88
N LEU A 303 14.36 -9.71 21.11
CA LEU A 303 13.37 -10.11 22.12
C LEU A 303 12.51 -8.92 22.56
N LYS A 304 13.11 -7.74 22.77
CA LYS A 304 12.37 -6.51 23.11
C LYS A 304 11.34 -6.20 22.03
N MET A 305 11.72 -6.26 20.76
CA MET A 305 10.81 -6.00 19.64
C MET A 305 9.72 -7.07 19.53
N LEU A 306 10.05 -8.34 19.74
CA LEU A 306 9.05 -9.41 19.81
C LEU A 306 8.00 -9.15 20.90
N LEU A 307 8.43 -8.78 22.12
CA LEU A 307 7.53 -8.53 23.24
C LEU A 307 6.60 -7.34 22.99
N TRP A 308 7.11 -6.25 22.40
CA TRP A 308 6.27 -5.13 21.98
C TRP A 308 5.26 -5.53 20.90
N GLY A 309 5.69 -6.33 19.92
CA GLY A 309 4.81 -6.87 18.88
C GLY A 309 3.71 -7.77 19.45
N LEU A 310 4.06 -8.67 20.37
CA LEU A 310 3.11 -9.54 21.06
C LEU A 310 2.13 -8.74 21.92
N TRP A 311 2.61 -7.82 22.75
CA TRP A 311 1.73 -6.97 23.55
C TRP A 311 0.73 -6.18 22.68
N LYS A 312 1.19 -5.67 21.54
CA LYS A 312 0.36 -4.91 20.63
C LYS A 312 -0.63 -5.78 19.83
N GLY A 313 -0.20 -6.96 19.37
CA GLY A 313 -0.91 -7.74 18.36
C GLY A 313 -1.59 -9.02 18.84
N LEU A 314 -1.28 -9.52 20.05
CA LEU A 314 -1.77 -10.81 20.55
C LEU A 314 -3.31 -10.87 20.61
N GLY A 315 -3.95 -9.88 21.23
CA GLY A 315 -5.41 -9.86 21.35
C GLY A 315 -6.12 -9.74 20.00
N TRP A 316 -5.59 -8.91 19.09
CA TRP A 316 -6.12 -8.78 17.74
C TRP A 316 -6.02 -10.08 16.94
N SER A 317 -4.85 -10.72 16.97
CA SER A 317 -4.61 -11.98 16.26
C SER A 317 -5.46 -13.13 16.83
N ALA A 318 -5.80 -13.06 18.12
CA ALA A 318 -6.66 -14.05 18.77
C ALA A 318 -8.12 -14.01 18.27
N ILE A 319 -8.61 -12.89 17.72
CA ILE A 319 -10.00 -12.74 17.28
C ILE A 319 -10.38 -13.77 16.20
N ILE A 320 -9.50 -14.03 15.24
CA ILE A 320 -9.74 -15.05 14.22
C ILE A 320 -9.88 -16.44 14.85
N TYR A 321 -9.06 -16.76 15.85
CA TYR A 321 -9.17 -18.04 16.55
C TYR A 321 -10.44 -18.12 17.40
N ILE A 322 -10.87 -17.02 18.05
CA ILE A 322 -12.15 -16.98 18.78
C ILE A 322 -13.33 -17.22 17.82
N ALA A 323 -13.31 -16.61 16.63
CA ALA A 323 -14.30 -16.86 15.59
C ALA A 323 -14.26 -18.31 15.10
N GLY A 324 -13.05 -18.88 14.92
CA GLY A 324 -12.85 -20.28 14.58
C GLY A 324 -13.43 -21.24 15.62
N ILE A 325 -13.18 -20.99 16.92
CA ILE A 325 -13.73 -21.80 18.02
C ILE A 325 -15.27 -21.79 17.96
N SER A 326 -15.86 -20.64 17.65
CA SER A 326 -17.33 -20.50 17.54
C SER A 326 -17.94 -21.28 16.37
N GLY A 327 -17.12 -21.72 15.41
CA GLY A 327 -17.53 -22.54 14.27
C GLY A 327 -17.32 -24.05 14.46
N ILE A 328 -16.73 -24.48 15.58
CA ILE A 328 -16.56 -25.91 15.89
C ILE A 328 -17.91 -26.50 16.31
N ASP A 329 -18.26 -27.67 15.77
CA ASP A 329 -19.50 -28.36 16.10
C ASP A 329 -19.60 -28.68 17.60
N GLN A 330 -20.68 -28.23 18.22
CA GLN A 330 -20.96 -28.44 19.64
C GLN A 330 -21.11 -29.93 19.98
N GLN A 331 -21.56 -30.77 19.04
CA GLN A 331 -21.72 -32.21 19.25
C GLN A 331 -20.40 -32.90 19.61
N LEU A 332 -19.27 -32.41 19.09
CA LEU A 332 -17.94 -32.92 19.43
C LEU A 332 -17.59 -32.67 20.91
N TYR A 333 -17.97 -31.51 21.44
CA TYR A 333 -17.76 -31.17 22.85
C TYR A 333 -18.68 -31.94 23.79
N GLU A 334 -19.92 -32.19 23.36
CA GLU A 334 -20.90 -32.98 24.11
C GLU A 334 -20.51 -34.46 24.17
N ALA A 335 -20.17 -35.06 23.02
CA ALA A 335 -19.67 -36.43 22.95
C ALA A 335 -18.44 -36.64 23.85
N ALA A 336 -17.45 -35.74 23.76
CA ALA A 336 -16.28 -35.80 24.63
C ALA A 336 -16.64 -35.69 26.12
N THR A 337 -17.69 -34.93 26.47
CA THR A 337 -18.15 -34.82 27.87
C THR A 337 -18.82 -36.11 28.34
N VAL A 338 -19.55 -36.82 27.47
CA VAL A 338 -20.13 -38.14 27.74
C VAL A 338 -19.03 -39.18 27.97
N ASP A 339 -17.94 -39.10 27.21
CA ASP A 339 -16.75 -39.95 27.37
C ASP A 339 -15.88 -39.58 28.60
N GLY A 340 -16.34 -38.64 29.44
CA GLY A 340 -15.66 -38.24 30.66
C GLY A 340 -14.47 -37.28 30.46
N ALA A 341 -14.35 -36.66 29.28
CA ALA A 341 -13.25 -35.75 28.99
C ALA A 341 -13.36 -34.43 29.78
N GLY A 342 -12.32 -34.14 30.58
CA GLY A 342 -12.14 -32.86 31.27
C GLY A 342 -11.87 -31.70 30.31
N ARG A 343 -11.83 -30.47 30.84
CA ARG A 343 -11.64 -29.25 30.03
C ARG A 343 -10.35 -29.26 29.20
N PHE A 344 -9.21 -29.60 29.82
CA PHE A 344 -7.94 -29.69 29.12
C PHE A 344 -7.94 -30.78 28.04
N GLN A 345 -8.64 -31.90 28.26
CA GLN A 345 -8.77 -32.94 27.26
C GLN A 345 -9.60 -32.45 26.06
N LYS A 346 -10.70 -31.72 26.29
CA LYS A 346 -11.49 -31.09 25.22
C LYS A 346 -10.72 -29.99 24.49
N MET A 347 -9.89 -29.21 25.18
CA MET A 347 -8.99 -28.24 24.53
C MET A 347 -8.03 -28.94 23.58
N TRP A 348 -7.34 -29.99 24.04
CA TRP A 348 -6.30 -30.66 23.27
C TRP A 348 -6.83 -31.57 22.15
N HIS A 349 -7.94 -32.26 22.36
CA HIS A 349 -8.44 -33.28 21.41
C HIS A 349 -9.61 -32.81 20.54
N VAL A 350 -10.30 -31.72 20.90
CA VAL A 350 -11.39 -31.15 20.09
C VAL A 350 -11.00 -29.78 19.55
N THR A 351 -10.63 -28.85 20.44
CA THR A 351 -10.45 -27.44 20.07
C THR A 351 -9.20 -27.22 19.23
N VAL A 352 -8.04 -27.73 19.68
CA VAL A 352 -6.77 -27.57 18.95
C VAL A 352 -6.87 -28.20 17.55
N PRO A 353 -7.31 -29.47 17.36
CA PRO A 353 -7.51 -30.04 16.04
C PRO A 353 -8.49 -29.25 15.17
N GLY A 354 -9.60 -28.78 15.75
CA GLY A 354 -10.58 -27.95 15.05
C GLY A 354 -10.03 -26.61 14.55
N LEU A 355 -8.99 -26.06 15.19
CA LEU A 355 -8.34 -24.81 14.80
C LEU A 355 -7.15 -24.98 13.85
N MET A 356 -6.64 -26.19 13.66
CA MET A 356 -5.45 -26.44 12.82
C MET A 356 -5.60 -25.91 11.38
N PRO A 357 -6.75 -26.05 10.68
CA PRO A 357 -6.91 -25.49 9.35
C PRO A 357 -6.71 -23.96 9.31
N THR A 358 -7.26 -23.25 10.29
CA THR A 358 -7.12 -21.79 10.44
C THR A 358 -5.69 -21.42 10.82
N PHE A 359 -5.08 -22.16 11.74
CA PHE A 359 -3.69 -21.93 12.15
C PHE A 359 -2.72 -22.07 10.98
N TYR A 360 -2.86 -23.12 10.16
CA TYR A 360 -1.98 -23.33 9.01
C TYR A 360 -2.10 -22.24 7.95
N VAL A 361 -3.31 -21.74 7.68
CA VAL A 361 -3.50 -20.62 6.76
C VAL A 361 -2.78 -19.37 7.28
N LEU A 362 -2.99 -19.01 8.55
CA LEU A 362 -2.34 -17.84 9.14
C LEU A 362 -0.82 -17.99 9.24
N LEU A 363 -0.33 -19.18 9.58
CA LEU A 363 1.10 -19.48 9.62
C LEU A 363 1.73 -19.32 8.23
N LEU A 364 1.07 -19.84 7.18
CA LEU A 364 1.55 -19.68 5.81
C LEU A 364 1.60 -18.20 5.41
N MET A 365 0.57 -17.41 5.75
CA MET A 365 0.59 -15.96 5.50
C MET A 365 1.74 -15.26 6.25
N ALA A 366 2.03 -15.67 7.49
CA ALA A 366 3.17 -15.14 8.25
C ALA A 366 4.52 -15.50 7.59
N VAL A 367 4.66 -16.73 7.08
CA VAL A 367 5.86 -17.17 6.35
C VAL A 367 6.00 -16.44 5.01
N ALA A 368 4.91 -16.22 4.28
CA ALA A 368 4.89 -15.44 3.04
C ALA A 368 5.39 -14.00 3.26
N GLY A 369 5.06 -13.42 4.41
CA GLY A 369 5.46 -12.09 4.84
C GLY A 369 6.80 -12.02 5.58
N ILE A 370 7.62 -13.09 5.62
CA ILE A 370 8.80 -13.17 6.52
C ILE A 370 9.83 -12.06 6.31
N LEU A 371 9.98 -11.55 5.08
CA LEU A 371 10.88 -10.42 4.79
C LEU A 371 10.18 -9.04 4.83
N SER A 372 8.87 -9.03 5.04
CA SER A 372 8.02 -7.83 5.10
C SER A 372 7.47 -7.66 6.51
N ASN A 373 8.36 -7.59 7.50
CA ASN A 373 8.01 -7.45 8.91
C ASN A 373 7.70 -5.99 9.31
N GLY A 374 7.64 -5.07 8.35
CA GLY A 374 7.32 -3.67 8.55
C GLY A 374 8.54 -2.85 8.98
N MET A 375 8.36 -1.53 9.02
CA MET A 375 9.43 -0.59 9.37
C MET A 375 9.09 0.22 10.62
N GLU A 376 7.82 0.53 10.81
CA GLU A 376 7.33 1.55 11.73
C GLU A 376 7.75 1.26 13.16
N GLN A 377 7.60 0.01 13.60
CA GLN A 377 8.03 -0.45 14.92
C GLN A 377 9.53 -0.21 15.13
N TYR A 378 10.36 -0.67 14.20
CA TYR A 378 11.81 -0.63 14.33
C TYR A 378 12.33 0.81 14.23
N MET A 379 11.71 1.63 13.37
CA MET A 379 12.08 3.02 13.16
C MET A 379 11.91 3.85 14.43
N VAL A 380 10.80 3.69 15.15
CA VAL A 380 10.53 4.52 16.34
C VAL A 380 11.35 4.10 17.55
N PHE A 381 11.75 2.82 17.65
CA PHE A 381 12.57 2.31 18.75
C PHE A 381 14.09 2.37 18.47
N GLU A 382 14.49 2.80 17.28
CA GLU A 382 15.89 2.89 16.90
C GLU A 382 16.62 4.03 17.64
N ASN A 383 17.83 3.74 18.11
CA ASN A 383 18.77 4.72 18.66
C ASN A 383 20.21 4.32 18.32
N SER A 384 21.15 5.23 18.59
CA SER A 384 22.58 5.06 18.28
C SER A 384 23.21 3.77 18.83
N SER A 385 22.69 3.22 19.92
CA SER A 385 23.21 2.04 20.60
C SER A 385 22.59 0.72 20.12
N ASN A 386 21.43 0.76 19.44
CA ASN A 386 20.73 -0.45 18.98
C ASN A 386 20.56 -0.52 17.45
N THR A 387 20.98 0.52 16.70
CA THR A 387 20.87 0.61 15.23
C THR A 387 21.34 -0.67 14.53
N ALA A 388 22.47 -1.25 14.94
CA ALA A 388 23.02 -2.44 14.28
C ALA A 388 22.14 -3.70 14.44
N GLN A 389 21.41 -3.83 15.55
CA GLN A 389 20.59 -4.99 15.88
C GLN A 389 19.11 -4.80 15.51
N ILE A 390 18.62 -3.56 15.51
CA ILE A 390 17.21 -3.23 15.24
C ILE A 390 16.92 -3.07 13.74
N MET A 391 17.96 -2.79 12.93
CA MET A 391 17.79 -2.50 11.52
C MET A 391 17.35 -3.74 10.74
N VAL A 392 16.10 -3.71 10.28
CA VAL A 392 15.49 -4.68 9.37
C VAL A 392 15.51 -4.18 7.92
N LEU A 393 15.24 -5.08 6.98
CA LEU A 393 15.40 -4.84 5.54
C LEU A 393 14.55 -3.67 5.06
N ASP A 394 13.30 -3.57 5.52
CA ASP A 394 12.40 -2.48 5.14
C ASP A 394 12.89 -1.13 5.65
N LEU A 395 13.37 -1.07 6.90
CA LEU A 395 13.97 0.14 7.48
C LEU A 395 15.25 0.54 6.75
N TYR A 396 16.08 -0.43 6.37
CA TYR A 396 17.31 -0.17 5.60
C TYR A 396 17.00 0.39 4.21
N VAL A 397 16.07 -0.22 3.47
CA VAL A 397 15.65 0.25 2.14
C VAL A 397 15.08 1.66 2.22
N TYR A 398 14.25 1.95 3.21
CA TYR A 398 13.71 3.29 3.45
C TYR A 398 14.82 4.32 3.74
N LYS A 399 15.72 4.02 4.68
CA LYS A 399 16.81 4.94 5.02
C LYS A 399 17.74 5.19 3.84
N MET A 400 18.01 4.16 3.04
CA MET A 400 18.87 4.29 1.88
C MET A 400 18.18 5.07 0.75
N GLY A 401 16.94 4.72 0.40
CA GLY A 401 16.24 5.31 -0.73
C GLY A 401 15.67 6.71 -0.44
N ILE A 402 14.99 6.86 0.68
CA ILE A 402 14.26 8.09 1.03
C ILE A 402 15.14 9.05 1.83
N VAL A 403 15.77 8.59 2.92
CA VAL A 403 16.53 9.48 3.81
C VAL A 403 17.87 9.89 3.19
N LYS A 404 18.61 8.94 2.62
CA LYS A 404 19.91 9.20 1.97
C LYS A 404 19.80 9.55 0.48
N GLY A 405 18.62 9.42 -0.13
CA GLY A 405 18.40 9.71 -1.55
C GLY A 405 19.07 8.73 -2.52
N ALA A 406 19.58 7.59 -2.05
CA ALA A 406 20.21 6.56 -2.89
C ALA A 406 19.13 5.65 -3.53
N ILE A 407 18.26 6.27 -4.34
CA ILE A 407 17.09 5.63 -4.94
C ILE A 407 17.47 4.40 -5.77
N PRO A 408 18.43 4.45 -6.73
CA PRO A 408 18.74 3.29 -7.56
C PRO A 408 19.20 2.06 -6.75
N LEU A 409 20.10 2.29 -5.77
CA LEU A 409 20.60 1.21 -4.92
C LEU A 409 19.50 0.62 -4.03
N SER A 410 18.60 1.46 -3.52
CA SER A 410 17.42 0.99 -2.76
C SER A 410 16.44 0.19 -3.60
N THR A 411 16.26 0.56 -4.87
CA THR A 411 15.46 -0.22 -5.82
C THR A 411 16.07 -1.60 -6.06
N VAL A 412 17.39 -1.69 -6.24
CA VAL A 412 18.10 -2.98 -6.38
C VAL A 412 17.91 -3.87 -5.15
N VAL A 413 18.08 -3.32 -3.94
CA VAL A 413 17.85 -4.08 -2.69
C VAL A 413 16.39 -4.52 -2.58
N GLY A 414 15.44 -3.66 -2.96
CA GLY A 414 14.02 -4.00 -3.01
C GLY A 414 13.71 -5.14 -4.00
N MET A 415 14.33 -5.14 -5.19
CA MET A 415 14.20 -6.23 -6.15
C MET A 415 14.76 -7.54 -5.59
N LEU A 416 15.92 -7.49 -4.94
CA LEU A 416 16.51 -8.67 -4.28
C LEU A 416 15.60 -9.20 -3.18
N LYS A 417 15.01 -8.31 -2.36
CA LYS A 417 13.97 -8.68 -1.38
C LYS A 417 12.84 -9.45 -2.05
N SER A 418 12.27 -8.93 -3.14
CA SER A 418 11.16 -9.60 -3.85
C SER A 418 11.55 -11.00 -4.33
N VAL A 419 12.74 -11.18 -4.91
CA VAL A 419 13.22 -12.49 -5.37
C VAL A 419 13.36 -13.49 -4.22
N VAL A 420 13.96 -13.06 -3.10
CA VAL A 420 14.11 -13.93 -1.93
C VAL A 420 12.74 -14.27 -1.32
N SER A 421 11.82 -13.29 -1.21
CA SER A 421 10.46 -13.52 -0.71
C SER A 421 9.69 -14.53 -1.55
N VAL A 422 9.72 -14.42 -2.88
CA VAL A 422 9.04 -15.36 -3.79
C VAL A 422 9.63 -16.76 -3.66
N THR A 423 10.96 -16.87 -3.53
CA THR A 423 11.65 -18.15 -3.33
C THR A 423 11.24 -18.80 -2.01
N LEU A 424 11.21 -18.04 -0.92
CA LEU A 424 10.77 -18.52 0.40
C LEU A 424 9.30 -18.95 0.39
N LEU A 425 8.44 -18.19 -0.30
CA LEU A 425 7.03 -18.54 -0.47
C LEU A 425 6.86 -19.88 -1.21
N TRP A 426 7.61 -20.10 -2.29
CA TRP A 426 7.58 -21.36 -3.03
C TRP A 426 7.99 -22.55 -2.15
N ILE A 427 9.03 -22.38 -1.35
CA ILE A 427 9.47 -23.41 -0.38
C ILE A 427 8.37 -23.68 0.64
N ALA A 428 7.79 -22.63 1.23
CA ALA A 428 6.73 -22.73 2.23
C ALA A 428 5.46 -23.39 1.66
N ASN A 429 5.04 -23.02 0.45
CA ASN A 429 3.88 -23.60 -0.23
C ASN A 429 4.13 -25.09 -0.54
N SER A 430 5.34 -25.46 -0.94
CA SER A 430 5.70 -26.86 -1.20
C SER A 430 5.63 -27.71 0.08
N ILE A 431 6.12 -27.19 1.20
CA ILE A 431 6.00 -27.84 2.52
C ILE A 431 4.53 -27.94 2.95
N SER A 432 3.73 -26.89 2.71
CA SER A 432 2.29 -26.89 3.03
C SER A 432 1.54 -27.95 2.25
N LYS A 433 1.83 -28.09 0.94
CA LYS A 433 1.25 -29.15 0.09
C LYS A 433 1.56 -30.55 0.63
N LEU A 434 2.80 -30.78 1.08
CA LEU A 434 3.21 -32.06 1.63
C LEU A 434 2.44 -32.40 2.92
N LEU A 435 2.17 -31.41 3.76
CA LEU A 435 1.49 -31.61 5.04
C LEU A 435 -0.05 -31.65 4.94
N ARG A 436 -0.64 -30.91 3.99
CA ARG A 436 -2.11 -30.75 3.86
C ARG A 436 -2.74 -31.56 2.73
N GLY A 437 -1.95 -31.97 1.72
CA GLY A 437 -2.46 -32.62 0.51
C GLY A 437 -3.03 -31.67 -0.55
N GLU A 438 -3.24 -30.39 -0.24
CA GLU A 438 -3.75 -29.37 -1.17
C GLU A 438 -2.78 -28.18 -1.30
N THR A 439 -2.71 -27.61 -2.51
CA THR A 439 -1.99 -26.36 -2.78
C THR A 439 -2.90 -25.16 -2.55
N ILE A 440 -2.33 -24.08 -2.01
CA ILE A 440 -3.07 -22.83 -1.75
C ILE A 440 -2.89 -21.84 -2.91
N VAL A 441 -1.75 -21.92 -3.60
CA VAL A 441 -1.45 -21.22 -4.85
C VAL A 441 -1.66 -22.14 -6.04
#